data_AF-A0A3A6F2C1-F1
#
_entry.id   AF-A0A3A6F2C1-F1
#
_cell.length_a   1.000
_cell.length_b   1.000
_cell.length_c   1.000
_cell.angle_alpha   90.00
_cell.angle_beta   90.00
_cell.angle_gamma   90.00
#
_symmetry.space_group_name_H-M   'P 1'
#
loop_
_entity.id
_entity.type
_entity.pdbx_description
1 polymer ?
#
loop_
_entity_poly.entity_id
_entity_poly.type
_entity_poly.pdbx_seq_one_letter_code
_entity_poly.pdbx_strand_id
1 'polypeptide(L)'
;MYCHYAEQTFNTGLKLELLQKYVFVALDIFQKNIQNKITCKFENKLEAWLTFLSEDDPEIILKLIETYPEFKALYEDGYRLCLNIEEVMRMFSKELAELDKNTVQLMIDEMQDELDEKNDILAEMKIQISEKDNAISEIRIKLSEKDNAISEKDHLIDELTQKLQRLTEELQNR
;
A
#
# COMPACT_ATOMS: atom_id res chain seq x y z
N MET A 1 4.17 39.85 -19.21
CA MET A 1 3.53 38.76 -18.46
C MET A 1 3.55 37.52 -19.33
N TYR A 2 3.94 36.36 -18.82
CA TYR A 2 3.97 35.11 -19.59
C TYR A 2 2.90 34.15 -19.05
N CYS A 3 1.90 33.84 -19.86
CA CYS A 3 0.95 32.75 -19.60
C CYS A 3 1.49 31.52 -20.33
N HIS A 4 1.85 30.47 -19.59
CA HIS A 4 2.40 29.25 -20.17
C HIS A 4 1.26 28.24 -20.34
N TYR A 5 0.82 28.03 -21.57
CA TYR A 5 -0.17 27.01 -21.89
C TYR A 5 0.52 25.66 -22.11
N ALA A 6 0.05 24.62 -21.41
CA ALA A 6 0.51 23.25 -21.60
C ALA A 6 -0.69 22.32 -21.86
N GLU A 7 -0.54 21.46 -22.87
CA GLU A 7 -1.48 20.40 -23.22
C GLU A 7 -0.68 19.18 -23.68
N GLN A 8 -1.07 17.99 -23.21
CA GLN A 8 -0.46 16.73 -23.63
C GLN A 8 -1.08 16.26 -24.95
N THR A 9 -0.22 15.88 -25.91
CA THR A 9 -0.64 15.29 -27.19
C THR A 9 0.12 14.02 -27.46
N PHE A 10 -0.54 13.04 -28.07
CA PHE A 10 0.06 11.75 -28.44
C PHE A 10 0.47 11.76 -29.90
N ASN A 11 1.65 11.22 -30.21
CA ASN A 11 2.21 11.13 -31.56
C ASN A 11 1.36 10.30 -32.54
N THR A 12 0.45 9.46 -32.03
CA THR A 12 -0.51 8.67 -32.82
C THR A 12 -1.80 9.42 -33.15
N GLY A 13 -1.99 10.64 -32.65
CA GLY A 13 -3.23 11.40 -32.81
C GLY A 13 -4.36 10.96 -31.86
N LEU A 14 -4.08 10.05 -30.92
CA LEU A 14 -5.01 9.66 -29.87
C LEU A 14 -5.38 10.88 -29.01
N LYS A 15 -6.67 11.19 -28.90
CA LYS A 15 -7.19 12.23 -28.02
C LYS A 15 -7.80 11.60 -26.78
N LEU A 16 -7.17 11.81 -25.64
CA LEU A 16 -7.69 11.43 -24.34
C LEU A 16 -8.05 12.71 -23.58
N GLU A 17 -9.24 12.74 -22.96
CA GLU A 17 -9.62 13.83 -22.05
C GLU A 17 -8.88 13.66 -20.72
N LEU A 18 -7.62 14.10 -20.69
CA LEU A 18 -6.79 14.12 -19.49
C LEU A 18 -6.84 15.53 -18.87
N LEU A 19 -6.81 15.59 -17.54
CA LEU A 19 -6.77 16.84 -16.75
C LEU A 19 -5.50 17.68 -16.95
N GLN A 20 -4.58 17.27 -17.84
CA GLN A 20 -3.28 17.90 -18.07
C GLN A 20 -3.34 19.09 -19.04
N LYS A 21 -4.51 19.72 -19.20
CA LYS A 21 -4.62 21.05 -19.80
C LYS A 21 -4.53 22.08 -18.69
N TYR A 22 -3.38 22.74 -18.59
CA TYR A 22 -3.18 23.73 -17.55
C TYR A 22 -2.51 24.99 -18.10
N VAL A 23 -2.88 26.12 -17.52
CA VAL A 23 -2.24 27.41 -17.74
C VAL A 23 -1.41 27.70 -16.51
N PHE A 24 -0.10 27.77 -16.68
CA PHE A 24 0.81 28.18 -15.63
C PHE A 24 1.06 29.69 -15.72
N VAL A 25 0.80 30.38 -14.61
CA VAL A 25 0.99 31.82 -14.48
C VAL A 25 1.92 32.07 -13.29
N ALA A 26 3.11 32.61 -13.58
CA ALA A 26 4.10 32.95 -12.57
C ALA A 26 3.77 34.31 -11.92
N LEU A 27 3.04 34.27 -10.79
CA LEU A 27 2.62 35.46 -10.05
C LEU A 27 3.81 36.22 -9.42
N ASP A 28 4.86 35.51 -9.04
CA ASP A 28 6.10 36.10 -8.50
C ASP A 28 6.85 36.97 -9.53
N ILE A 29 6.90 36.52 -10.79
CA ILE A 29 7.47 37.29 -11.90
C ILE A 29 6.59 38.50 -12.19
N PHE A 30 5.27 38.34 -12.10
CA PHE A 30 4.33 39.45 -12.27
C PHE A 30 4.50 40.51 -11.17
N GLN A 31 4.57 40.09 -9.91
CA GLN A 31 4.74 40.98 -8.76
C GLN A 31 6.03 41.80 -8.86
N LYS A 32 7.16 41.17 -9.22
CA LYS A 32 8.44 41.88 -9.46
C LYS A 32 8.34 42.92 -10.58
N ASN A 33 7.56 42.64 -11.62
CA ASN A 33 7.37 43.58 -12.74
C ASN A 33 6.49 44.78 -12.34
N ILE A 34 5.50 44.59 -11.47
CA ILE A 34 4.72 45.68 -10.88
C ILE A 34 5.60 46.51 -9.96
N GLN A 35 6.33 45.89 -9.04
CA GLN A 35 7.18 46.61 -8.08
C GLN A 35 8.26 47.47 -8.76
N ASN A 36 8.82 46.99 -9.88
CA ASN A 36 9.82 47.74 -10.66
C ASN A 36 9.22 48.87 -11.50
N LYS A 37 7.96 48.77 -11.92
CA LYS A 37 7.22 49.87 -12.54
C LYS A 37 6.50 50.62 -11.44
N ILE A 38 7.10 51.71 -10.94
CA ILE A 38 6.61 52.63 -9.89
C ILE A 38 5.10 53.04 -10.02
N THR A 39 4.43 52.74 -11.12
CA THR A 39 3.01 52.98 -11.36
C THR A 39 2.24 51.67 -11.54
N CYS A 40 1.47 51.27 -10.52
CA CYS A 40 0.39 50.29 -10.66
C CYS A 40 -0.67 50.87 -11.60
N LYS A 41 -0.56 50.61 -12.90
CA LYS A 41 -1.62 50.91 -13.87
C LYS A 41 -2.34 49.61 -14.16
N PHE A 42 -3.61 49.54 -13.79
CA PHE A 42 -4.49 48.42 -14.13
C PHE A 42 -5.01 48.63 -15.55
N GLU A 43 -4.16 48.44 -16.56
CA GLU A 43 -4.52 48.74 -17.95
C GLU A 43 -5.56 47.75 -18.47
N ASN A 44 -5.54 46.52 -17.95
CA ASN A 44 -6.46 45.46 -18.35
C ASN A 44 -7.08 44.72 -17.15
N LYS A 45 -8.29 44.15 -17.37
CA LYS A 45 -8.98 43.30 -16.38
C LYS A 45 -8.14 42.10 -15.92
N LEU A 46 -7.32 41.53 -16.81
CA LEU A 46 -6.39 40.45 -16.45
C LEU A 46 -5.36 40.91 -15.42
N GLU A 47 -4.79 42.09 -15.58
CA GLU A 47 -3.83 42.66 -14.63
C GLU A 47 -4.49 42.94 -13.28
N ALA A 48 -5.74 43.41 -13.28
CA ALA A 48 -6.54 43.58 -12.06
C ALA A 48 -6.70 42.25 -11.29
N TRP A 49 -7.04 41.15 -11.98
CA TRP A 49 -7.15 39.82 -11.37
C TRP A 49 -5.82 39.29 -10.84
N LEU A 50 -4.72 39.52 -11.55
CA LEU A 50 -3.42 39.07 -11.10
C LEU A 50 -2.95 39.85 -9.90
N THR A 51 -3.13 41.17 -9.89
CA THR A 51 -2.81 42.00 -8.73
C THR A 51 -3.65 41.60 -7.52
N PHE A 52 -4.94 41.31 -7.72
CA PHE A 52 -5.80 40.77 -6.65
C PHE A 52 -5.27 39.46 -6.06
N LEU A 53 -4.70 38.59 -6.88
CA LEU A 53 -4.18 37.27 -6.46
C LEU A 53 -2.74 37.32 -5.93
N SER A 54 -2.00 38.41 -6.19
CA SER A 54 -0.56 38.49 -5.92
C SER A 54 -0.15 39.58 -4.93
N GLU A 55 -0.99 40.58 -4.67
CA GLU A 55 -0.67 41.69 -3.76
C GLU A 55 -1.64 41.76 -2.59
N ASP A 56 -1.08 41.89 -1.38
CA ASP A 56 -1.82 42.07 -0.12
C ASP A 56 -1.68 43.50 0.44
N ASP A 57 -1.02 44.41 -0.30
CA ASP A 57 -0.85 45.80 0.13
C ASP A 57 -2.20 46.54 0.12
N PRO A 58 -2.66 47.06 1.28
CA PRO A 58 -3.95 47.72 1.40
C PRO A 58 -4.11 48.93 0.46
N GLU A 59 -3.03 49.66 0.16
CA GLU A 59 -3.10 50.82 -0.75
C GLU A 59 -3.33 50.40 -2.21
N ILE A 60 -2.73 49.28 -2.62
CA ILE A 60 -2.89 48.73 -3.96
C ILE A 60 -4.28 48.10 -4.10
N ILE A 61 -4.75 47.38 -3.08
CA ILE A 61 -6.09 46.79 -3.04
C ILE A 61 -7.18 47.87 -3.05
N LEU A 62 -7.00 48.98 -2.32
CA LEU A 62 -7.95 50.10 -2.36
C LEU A 62 -8.03 50.70 -3.77
N LYS A 63 -6.88 50.97 -4.41
CA LYS A 63 -6.86 51.46 -5.80
C LYS A 63 -7.49 50.47 -6.79
N LEU A 64 -7.29 49.17 -6.56
CA LEU A 64 -7.88 48.10 -7.37
C LEU A 64 -9.41 48.12 -7.23
N ILE A 65 -9.94 48.20 -6.01
CA ILE A 65 -11.38 48.23 -5.74
C ILE A 65 -12.02 49.52 -6.25
N GLU A 66 -11.33 50.66 -6.15
CA GLU A 66 -11.78 51.93 -6.72
C GLU A 66 -11.90 51.87 -8.25
N THR A 67 -10.95 51.20 -8.91
CA THR A 67 -10.94 51.03 -10.36
C THR A 67 -11.93 49.95 -10.81
N TYR A 68 -12.07 48.87 -10.03
CA TYR A 68 -12.90 47.70 -10.31
C TYR A 68 -13.70 47.29 -9.05
N PRO A 69 -14.91 47.85 -8.86
CA PRO A 69 -15.72 47.60 -7.67
C PRO A 69 -16.13 46.13 -7.46
N GLU A 70 -16.11 45.32 -8.53
CA GLU A 70 -16.40 43.87 -8.49
C GLU A 70 -15.49 43.10 -7.53
N PHE A 71 -14.25 43.56 -7.31
CA PHE A 71 -13.34 42.93 -6.37
C PHE A 71 -13.68 43.18 -4.90
N LYS A 72 -14.51 44.18 -4.59
CA LYS A 72 -14.86 44.50 -3.20
C LYS A 72 -15.51 43.33 -2.47
N ALA A 73 -16.52 42.72 -3.10
CA ALA A 73 -17.24 41.58 -2.53
C ALA A 73 -16.32 40.36 -2.38
N LEU A 74 -15.46 40.11 -3.38
CA LEU A 74 -14.50 39.02 -3.36
C LEU A 74 -13.44 39.20 -2.27
N TYR A 75 -12.95 40.43 -2.09
CA TYR A 75 -11.99 40.75 -1.03
C TYR A 75 -12.62 40.62 0.36
N GLU A 76 -13.87 41.07 0.54
CA GLU A 76 -14.61 40.92 1.79
C GLU A 76 -14.85 39.45 2.14
N ASP A 77 -15.22 38.63 1.16
CA ASP A 77 -15.39 37.18 1.32
C ASP A 77 -14.06 36.49 1.65
N GLY A 78 -12.99 36.83 0.93
CA GLY A 78 -11.64 36.32 1.19
C GLY A 78 -11.13 36.71 2.58
N TYR A 79 -11.32 37.97 2.97
CA TYR A 79 -10.95 38.46 4.29
C TYR A 79 -11.74 37.80 5.41
N ARG A 80 -13.05 37.56 5.22
CA ARG A 80 -13.89 36.79 6.15
C ARG A 80 -13.41 35.35 6.31
N LEU A 81 -12.95 34.72 5.22
CA LEU A 81 -12.32 33.40 5.27
C LEU A 81 -11.00 33.42 6.06
N CYS A 82 -10.16 34.44 5.84
CA CYS A 82 -8.92 34.65 6.59
C CYS A 82 -9.16 34.96 8.08
N LEU A 83 -10.30 35.54 8.46
CA LEU A 83 -10.68 35.72 9.86
C LEU A 83 -11.15 34.40 10.50
N ASN A 84 -11.72 33.49 9.70
CA ASN A 84 -12.19 32.17 10.14
C ASN A 84 -11.17 31.05 9.86
N ILE A 85 -9.86 31.34 10.00
CA ILE A 85 -8.77 30.36 9.84
C ILE A 85 -8.99 29.10 10.69
N GLU A 86 -9.59 29.23 11.87
CA GLU A 86 -9.86 28.10 12.77
C GLU A 86 -10.86 27.10 12.16
N GLU A 87 -11.88 27.57 11.45
CA GLU A 87 -12.86 26.73 10.78
C GLU A 87 -12.28 26.07 9.51
N VAL A 88 -11.46 26.81 8.76
CA VAL A 88 -10.72 26.29 7.59
C VAL A 88 -9.70 25.24 8.01
N MET A 89 -8.92 25.50 9.06
CA MET A 89 -7.99 24.52 9.63
C MET A 89 -8.72 23.28 10.18
N ARG A 90 -9.92 23.46 10.77
CA ARG A 90 -10.76 22.34 11.22
C ARG A 90 -11.24 21.47 10.05
N MET A 91 -11.59 22.06 8.90
CA MET A 91 -11.98 21.31 7.70
C MET A 91 -10.81 20.48 7.15
N PHE A 92 -9.63 21.08 6.95
CA PHE A 92 -8.43 20.36 6.52
C PHE A 92 -8.01 19.27 7.51
N SER A 93 -8.09 19.53 8.82
CA SER A 93 -7.75 18.54 9.85
C SER A 93 -8.70 17.35 9.85
N LYS A 94 -9.99 17.59 9.57
CA LYS A 94 -10.99 16.52 9.48
C LYS A 94 -10.76 15.65 8.25
N GLU A 95 -10.54 16.25 7.08
CA GLU A 95 -10.24 15.51 5.85
C GLU A 95 -8.95 14.70 5.98
N LEU A 96 -7.91 15.28 6.60
CA LEU A 96 -6.66 14.59 6.87
C LEU A 96 -6.84 13.42 7.85
N ALA A 97 -7.62 13.61 8.91
CA ALA A 97 -7.94 12.54 9.87
C ALA A 97 -8.79 11.42 9.25
N GLU A 98 -9.68 11.74 8.32
CA GLU A 98 -10.49 10.76 7.60
C GLU A 98 -9.65 9.95 6.60
N LEU A 99 -8.69 10.60 5.93
CA LEU A 99 -7.71 9.95 5.07
C LEU A 99 -6.77 9.02 5.86
N ASP A 100 -6.31 9.45 7.03
CA ASP A 100 -5.50 8.63 7.93
C ASP A 100 -6.28 7.41 8.44
N LYS A 101 -7.55 7.60 8.83
CA LYS A 101 -8.44 6.50 9.24
C LYS A 101 -8.64 5.46 8.13
N ASN A 102 -8.84 5.90 6.88
CA ASN A 102 -9.00 4.99 5.74
C ASN A 102 -7.70 4.24 5.43
N THR A 103 -6.55 4.89 5.61
CA THR A 103 -5.23 4.25 5.45
C THR A 103 -5.00 3.18 6.51
N VAL A 104 -5.29 3.49 7.78
CA VAL A 104 -5.19 2.52 8.88
C VAL A 104 -6.14 1.34 8.68
N GLN A 105 -7.38 1.60 8.23
CA GLN A 105 -8.33 0.52 7.95
C GLN A 105 -7.82 -0.40 6.83
N LEU A 106 -7.30 0.17 5.73
CA LEU A 106 -6.71 -0.61 4.63
C LEU A 106 -5.56 -1.48 5.14
N MET A 107 -4.67 -0.94 5.97
CA MET A 107 -3.56 -1.72 6.54
C MET A 107 -4.03 -2.83 7.48
N ILE A 108 -5.12 -2.61 8.24
CA ILE A 108 -5.72 -3.65 9.10
C ILE A 108 -6.31 -4.76 8.23
N ASP A 109 -7.02 -4.41 7.17
CA ASP A 109 -7.65 -5.38 6.27
C ASP A 109 -6.56 -6.22 5.56
N GLU A 110 -5.50 -5.59 5.04
CA GLU A 110 -4.34 -6.29 4.45
C GLU A 110 -3.65 -7.24 5.45
N MET A 111 -3.45 -6.80 6.69
CA MET A 111 -2.87 -7.65 7.74
C MET A 111 -3.79 -8.82 8.14
N GLN A 112 -5.10 -8.64 8.08
CA GLN A 112 -6.07 -9.71 8.34
C GLN A 112 -6.04 -10.75 7.21
N ASP A 113 -6.01 -10.30 5.96
CA ASP A 113 -5.88 -11.19 4.80
C ASP A 113 -4.58 -12.03 4.87
N GLU A 114 -3.44 -11.41 5.21
CA GLU A 114 -2.17 -12.13 5.41
C GLU A 114 -2.25 -13.15 6.55
N LEU A 115 -2.93 -12.79 7.65
CA LEU A 115 -3.09 -13.69 8.80
C LEU A 115 -3.93 -14.91 8.43
N ASP A 116 -5.01 -14.70 7.69
CA ASP A 116 -5.90 -15.77 7.23
C ASP A 116 -5.18 -16.71 6.26
N GLU A 117 -4.42 -16.18 5.30
CA GLU A 117 -3.58 -17.01 4.40
C GLU A 117 -2.57 -17.86 5.20
N LYS A 118 -1.92 -17.28 6.22
CA LYS A 118 -1.00 -18.01 7.09
C LYS A 118 -1.69 -19.09 7.90
N ASN A 119 -2.89 -18.82 8.39
CA ASN A 119 -3.69 -19.79 9.15
C ASN A 119 -4.10 -20.97 8.27
N ASP A 120 -4.50 -20.72 7.01
CA ASP A 120 -4.83 -21.76 6.05
C ASP A 120 -3.62 -22.65 5.73
N ILE A 121 -2.45 -22.05 5.49
CA ILE A 121 -1.19 -22.81 5.29
C ILE A 121 -0.85 -23.65 6.53
N LEU A 122 -1.04 -23.11 7.73
CA LEU A 122 -0.81 -23.82 8.99
C LEU A 122 -1.76 -25.00 9.15
N ALA A 123 -3.03 -24.83 8.79
CA ALA A 123 -4.02 -25.90 8.83
C ALA A 123 -3.63 -27.02 7.85
N GLU A 124 -3.21 -26.68 6.63
CA GLU A 124 -2.76 -27.64 5.63
C GLU A 124 -1.51 -28.40 6.09
N MET A 125 -0.50 -27.70 6.63
CA MET A 125 0.68 -28.34 7.22
C MET A 125 0.32 -29.29 8.35
N LYS A 126 -0.64 -28.92 9.20
CA LYS A 126 -1.09 -29.77 10.31
C LYS A 126 -1.76 -31.05 9.82
N ILE A 127 -2.53 -30.99 8.73
CA ILE A 127 -3.10 -32.17 8.07
C ILE A 127 -1.98 -33.06 7.52
N GLN A 128 -1.01 -32.50 6.80
CA GLN A 128 0.12 -33.26 6.26
C GLN A 128 0.97 -33.94 7.35
N ILE A 129 1.17 -33.27 8.50
CA ILE A 129 1.86 -33.88 9.65
C ILE A 129 1.06 -35.06 10.18
N SER A 130 -0.27 -34.90 10.35
CA SER A 130 -1.13 -35.99 10.82
C SER A 130 -1.10 -37.20 9.87
N GLU A 131 -1.08 -36.97 8.56
CA GLU A 131 -0.97 -38.05 7.56
C GLU A 131 0.38 -38.77 7.65
N LYS A 132 1.47 -38.02 7.81
CA LYS A 132 2.81 -38.61 7.99
C LYS A 132 2.92 -39.40 9.29
N ASP A 133 2.34 -38.92 10.39
CA ASP A 133 2.32 -39.65 11.66
C ASP A 133 1.55 -40.98 11.54
N ASN A 134 0.41 -40.97 10.83
CA ASN A 134 -0.33 -42.19 10.53
C ASN A 134 0.50 -43.17 9.70
N ALA A 135 1.17 -42.69 8.65
CA ALA A 135 2.04 -43.53 7.82
C ALA A 135 3.22 -44.12 8.62
N ILE A 136 3.83 -43.34 9.51
CA ILE A 136 4.88 -43.82 10.42
C ILE A 136 4.33 -44.90 11.35
N SER A 137 3.11 -44.73 11.87
CA SER A 137 2.48 -45.72 12.73
C SER A 137 2.25 -47.05 12.00
N GLU A 138 1.80 -47.03 10.74
CA GLU A 138 1.65 -48.22 9.91
C GLU A 138 2.99 -48.91 9.63
N ILE A 139 4.04 -48.14 9.33
CA ILE A 139 5.38 -48.68 9.11
C ILE A 139 5.90 -49.35 10.39
N ARG A 140 5.66 -48.76 11.57
CA ARG A 140 6.03 -49.36 12.86
C ARG A 140 5.36 -50.69 13.09
N ILE A 141 4.06 -50.81 12.79
CA ILE A 141 3.32 -52.06 12.92
C ILE A 141 3.94 -53.12 12.00
N LYS A 142 4.16 -52.80 10.72
CA LYS A 142 4.80 -53.71 9.76
C LYS A 142 6.21 -54.13 10.18
N LEU A 143 6.97 -53.22 10.80
CA LEU A 143 8.31 -53.53 11.30
C LEU A 143 8.22 -54.55 12.45
N SER A 144 7.31 -54.33 13.41
CA SER A 144 7.09 -55.24 14.53
C SER A 144 6.62 -56.63 14.07
N GLU A 145 5.76 -56.71 13.05
CA GLU A 145 5.35 -57.99 12.46
C GLU A 145 6.54 -58.73 11.84
N LYS A 146 7.43 -58.01 11.15
CA LYS A 146 8.64 -58.59 10.57
C LYS A 146 9.62 -59.06 11.65
N ASP A 147 9.82 -58.29 12.71
CA ASP A 147 10.70 -58.68 13.82
C ASP A 147 10.21 -59.96 14.53
N ASN A 148 8.89 -60.09 14.71
CA ASN A 148 8.29 -61.32 15.24
C ASN A 148 8.53 -62.51 14.30
N ALA A 149 8.31 -62.34 12.99
CA ALA A 149 8.54 -63.39 12.01
C ALA A 149 10.03 -63.80 11.88
N ILE A 150 10.95 -62.87 12.12
CA ILE A 150 12.39 -63.17 12.20
C ILE A 150 12.67 -63.99 13.44
N SER A 151 12.15 -63.58 14.61
CA SER A 151 12.32 -64.33 15.86
C SER A 151 11.80 -65.77 15.78
N GLU A 152 10.66 -65.99 15.12
CA GLU A 152 10.13 -67.33 14.86
C GLU A 152 11.07 -68.17 13.99
N LYS A 153 11.64 -67.56 12.94
CA LYS A 153 12.60 -68.24 12.06
C LYS A 153 13.90 -68.57 12.77
N ASP A 154 14.41 -67.67 13.60
CA ASP A 154 15.63 -67.90 14.39
C ASP A 154 15.41 -69.10 15.34
N HIS A 155 14.24 -69.18 15.98
CA HIS A 155 13.89 -70.30 16.85
C HIS A 155 13.82 -71.65 16.10
N LEU A 156 13.32 -71.65 14.87
CA LEU A 156 13.30 -72.81 13.97
C LEU A 156 14.72 -73.21 13.52
N ILE A 157 15.58 -72.24 13.23
CA ILE A 157 16.98 -72.48 12.86
C ILE A 157 17.72 -73.12 14.05
N ASP A 158 17.53 -72.61 15.26
CA ASP A 158 18.15 -73.18 16.47
C ASP A 158 17.71 -74.64 16.69
N GLU A 159 16.41 -74.95 16.54
CA GLU A 159 15.93 -76.33 16.62
C GLU A 159 16.57 -77.24 15.56
N LEU A 160 16.63 -76.78 14.31
CA LEU A 160 17.23 -77.56 13.21
C LEU A 160 18.73 -77.76 13.44
N THR A 161 19.43 -76.75 13.97
CA THR A 161 20.85 -76.81 14.28
C THR A 161 21.11 -77.83 15.40
N GLN A 162 20.30 -77.84 16.45
CA GLN A 162 20.38 -78.85 17.51
C GLN A 162 20.12 -80.27 16.98
N LYS A 163 19.12 -80.44 16.11
CA LYS A 163 18.84 -81.75 15.47
C LYS A 163 20.00 -82.22 14.60
N LEU A 164 20.60 -81.33 13.81
CA LEU A 164 21.79 -81.62 13.01
C LEU A 164 22.96 -82.04 13.90
N GLN A 165 23.22 -81.32 14.99
CA GLN A 165 24.27 -81.65 15.96
C GLN A 165 24.13 -83.07 16.52
N ARG A 166 22.91 -83.43 16.97
CA ARG A 166 22.62 -84.79 17.46
C ARG A 166 22.87 -85.86 16.38
N LEU A 167 22.41 -85.62 15.15
CA LEU A 167 22.64 -86.56 14.04
C LEU A 167 24.13 -86.74 13.73
N THR A 168 24.92 -85.66 13.77
CA THR A 168 26.37 -85.75 13.57
C THR A 168 27.09 -86.49 14.70
N GLU A 169 26.67 -86.31 15.95
CA GLU A 169 27.19 -87.07 17.10
C GLU A 169 26.86 -88.56 16.98
N GLU A 170 25.65 -88.90 16.52
CA GLU A 170 25.24 -90.30 16.27
C GLU A 170 26.03 -90.95 15.12
N LEU A 171 26.39 -90.18 14.08
CA LEU A 171 27.21 -90.67 12.97
C LEU A 171 28.69 -90.81 13.32
N GLN A 172 29.24 -89.98 14.22
CA GLN A 172 30.63 -90.08 14.69
C GLN A 172 30.86 -91.21 15.71
N ASN A 173 29.82 -91.62 16.44
CA ASN A 173 29.87 -92.70 17.44
C ASN A 173 29.59 -94.09 16.85
N ARG A 174 29.62 -94.24 15.51
CA ARG A 174 29.32 -95.47 14.77
C ARG A 174 30.53 -95.92 13.96
#